data_AF-A0A7R9NRT8-F1
#
_entry.id   AF-A0A7R9NRT8-F1
#
_cell.length_a   1.000
_cell.length_b   1.000
_cell.length_c   1.000
_cell.angle_alpha   90.00
_cell.angle_beta   90.00
_cell.angle_gamma   90.00
#
_symmetry.space_group_name_H-M   'P 1'
#
loop_
_entity.id
_entity.type
_entity.pdbx_description
1 polymer ?
#
loop_
_entity_poly.entity_id
_entity_poly.type
_entity_poly.pdbx_seq_one_letter_code
_entity_poly.pdbx_strand_id
1 'polypeptide(L)'
;WNALFLLYLGAEKETKALLEEVLGVTHLQTLDRSVLYFSLKSLIAGHKSVCEEVQIEVLNRLFFDVSTNVDLVHLKSMVSGDLEVADFKLQPEASTDHINSWVESGT
;
A
#
# COMPACT_ATOMS: atom_id res chain seq x y z
N TRP A 1 7.45 -2.28 -6.07
CA TRP A 1 6.75 -1.16 -6.73
C TRP A 1 5.44 -0.81 -6.03
N ASN A 2 4.48 -1.74 -5.86
CA ASN A 2 3.19 -1.42 -5.23
C ASN A 2 3.27 -0.82 -3.81
N ALA A 3 4.07 -1.41 -2.91
CA ALA A 3 4.23 -0.85 -1.55
C ALA A 3 4.82 0.58 -1.55
N LEU A 4 5.76 0.86 -2.45
CA LEU A 4 6.31 2.21 -2.63
C LEU A 4 5.27 3.17 -3.23
N PHE A 5 4.38 2.67 -4.08
CA PHE A 5 3.29 3.46 -4.64
C PHE A 5 2.24 3.82 -3.57
N LEU A 6 1.98 2.92 -2.61
CA LEU A 6 1.15 3.22 -1.44
C LEU A 6 1.75 4.34 -0.59
N LEU A 7 3.05 4.29 -0.33
CA LEU A 7 3.79 5.36 0.37
C LEU A 7 3.74 6.67 -0.41
N TYR A 8 3.90 6.60 -1.73
CA TYR A 8 3.83 7.76 -2.62
C TYR A 8 2.48 8.48 -2.55
N LEU A 9 1.37 7.75 -2.49
CA LEU A 9 0.03 8.33 -2.39
C LEU A 9 -0.18 9.12 -1.09
N GLY A 10 0.46 8.73 0.01
CA GLY A 10 0.42 9.45 1.28
C GLY A 10 1.55 10.45 1.51
N ALA A 11 2.51 10.56 0.60
CA ALA A 11 3.65 11.45 0.75
C ALA A 11 3.34 12.89 0.30
N GLU A 12 3.98 13.85 0.95
CA GLU A 12 3.92 15.27 0.59
C GLU A 12 5.31 15.85 0.37
N LYS A 13 5.35 17.03 -0.28
CA LYS A 13 6.55 17.88 -0.43
C LYS A 13 7.77 17.11 -0.97
N GLU A 14 8.92 17.23 -0.32
CA GLU A 14 10.19 16.65 -0.75
C GLU A 14 10.15 15.11 -0.76
N THR A 15 9.52 14.48 0.24
CA THR A 15 9.37 13.02 0.26
C THR A 15 8.60 12.53 -0.96
N LYS A 16 7.55 13.26 -1.34
CA LYS A 16 6.80 12.96 -2.56
C LYS A 16 7.67 13.10 -3.81
N ALA A 17 8.41 14.20 -3.94
CA ALA A 17 9.28 14.44 -5.10
C ALA A 17 10.35 13.34 -5.29
N LEU A 18 10.99 12.91 -4.19
CA LEU A 18 11.96 11.81 -4.22
C LEU A 18 11.32 10.49 -4.63
N LEU A 19 10.10 10.20 -4.12
CA LEU A 19 9.37 9.00 -4.53
C LEU A 19 8.94 9.07 -6.00
N GLU A 20 8.61 10.24 -6.53
CA GLU A 20 8.28 10.40 -7.96
C GLU A 20 9.47 10.07 -8.86
N GLU A 21 10.66 10.51 -8.48
CA GLU A 21 11.91 10.22 -9.18
C GLU A 21 12.23 8.71 -9.15
N VAL A 22 12.20 8.10 -7.96
CA VAL A 22 12.48 6.67 -7.78
C VAL A 22 11.47 5.80 -8.52
N LEU A 23 10.20 6.20 -8.53
CA LEU A 23 9.13 5.49 -9.24
C LEU A 23 9.07 5.85 -10.74
N GLY A 24 9.91 6.76 -11.25
CA GLY A 24 9.88 7.16 -12.65
C GLY A 24 8.55 7.76 -13.10
N VAL A 25 7.77 8.37 -12.19
CA VAL A 25 6.45 8.95 -12.47
C VAL A 25 6.44 10.48 -12.51
N THR A 26 7.62 11.10 -12.48
CA THR A 26 7.83 12.56 -12.55
C THR A 26 7.12 13.23 -13.72
N HIS A 27 6.96 12.53 -14.84
CA HIS A 27 6.34 13.06 -16.06
C HIS A 27 4.81 12.84 -16.16
N LEU A 28 4.22 12.10 -15.21
CA LEU A 28 2.78 11.78 -15.24
C LEU A 28 1.96 12.89 -14.58
N GLN A 29 0.82 13.27 -15.17
CA GLN A 29 -0.09 14.24 -14.54
C GLN A 29 -0.80 13.62 -13.34
N THR A 30 -1.35 14.44 -12.45
CA THR A 30 -1.91 13.98 -11.16
C THR A 30 -3.05 12.97 -11.32
N LEU A 31 -3.90 13.15 -12.34
CA LEU A 31 -5.01 12.25 -12.65
C LEU A 31 -4.52 10.87 -13.12
N ASP A 32 -3.40 10.82 -13.83
CA ASP A 32 -2.80 9.59 -14.37
C ASP A 32 -2.26 8.70 -13.25
N ARG A 33 -1.92 9.27 -12.10
CA ARG A 33 -1.23 8.59 -11.00
C ARG A 33 -2.16 7.71 -10.17
N SER A 34 -3.39 8.15 -9.91
CA SER A 34 -4.42 7.33 -9.26
C SER A 34 -4.80 6.14 -10.15
N VAL A 35 -4.97 6.41 -11.45
CA VAL A 35 -5.26 5.39 -12.47
C VAL A 35 -4.10 4.39 -12.56
N LEU A 36 -2.85 4.84 -12.45
CA LEU A 36 -1.68 3.97 -12.44
C LEU A 36 -1.73 2.96 -11.29
N TYR A 37 -2.06 3.40 -10.07
CA TYR A 37 -2.15 2.52 -8.92
C TYR A 37 -3.23 1.43 -9.12
N PHE A 38 -4.42 1.81 -9.56
CA PHE A 38 -5.48 0.84 -9.88
C PHE A 38 -5.10 -0.11 -11.01
N SER A 39 -4.39 0.40 -12.02
CA SER A 39 -3.90 -0.42 -13.14
C SER A 39 -2.86 -1.43 -12.68
N LEU A 40 -1.93 -1.03 -11.80
CA LEU A 40 -0.96 -1.94 -11.19
C LEU A 40 -1.63 -3.00 -10.32
N LYS A 41 -2.62 -2.61 -9.50
CA LYS A 41 -3.40 -3.55 -8.67
C LYS A 41 -4.16 -4.56 -9.55
N SER A 42 -4.74 -4.08 -10.66
CA SER A 42 -5.46 -4.93 -11.62
C SER A 42 -4.53 -5.87 -12.37
N LEU A 43 -3.32 -5.44 -12.73
CA LEU A 43 -2.32 -6.28 -13.40
C LEU A 43 -1.86 -7.43 -12.50
N ILE A 44 -1.62 -7.16 -11.22
CA ILE A 44 -1.29 -8.21 -10.24
C ILE A 44 -2.46 -9.18 -10.05
N ALA A 45 -3.69 -8.66 -9.95
CA ALA A 45 -4.88 -9.52 -9.86
C ALA A 45 -5.08 -10.35 -11.14
N GLY A 46 -4.82 -9.78 -12.32
CA GLY A 46 -4.92 -10.47 -13.61
C GLY A 46 -3.89 -11.59 -13.77
N HIS A 47 -2.69 -11.44 -13.21
CA HIS A 47 -1.69 -12.52 -13.20
C HIS A 47 -2.12 -13.74 -12.38
N LYS A 48 -2.97 -13.57 -11.36
CA LYS A 48 -3.57 -14.70 -10.63
C LYS A 48 -4.47 -15.58 -11.53
N SER A 49 -4.95 -15.05 -12.66
CA SER A 49 -5.93 -15.72 -13.55
C SER A 49 -5.29 -16.52 -14.69
N VAL A 50 -4.02 -16.29 -15.05
CA VAL A 50 -3.46 -16.77 -16.33
C VAL A 50 -2.54 -18.00 -16.17
N CYS A 51 -2.07 -18.29 -14.97
CA CYS A 51 -1.12 -19.38 -14.73
C CYS A 51 -1.72 -20.40 -13.74
N GLU A 52 -2.36 -21.45 -14.25
CA GLU A 52 -2.94 -22.52 -13.41
C GLU A 52 -1.86 -23.33 -12.66
N GLU A 53 -0.60 -23.29 -13.11
CA GLU A 53 0.52 -24.04 -12.51
C GLU A 53 1.24 -23.27 -11.39
N VAL A 54 1.06 -21.94 -11.28
CA VAL A 54 1.73 -21.12 -10.26
C VAL A 54 0.76 -20.10 -9.68
N GLN A 55 0.34 -20.34 -8.44
CA GLN A 55 -0.42 -19.36 -7.66
C GLN A 55 0.55 -18.36 -7.04
N ILE A 56 0.50 -17.10 -7.51
CA ILE A 56 1.26 -16.00 -6.92
C ILE A 56 0.31 -15.15 -6.08
N GLU A 57 0.54 -15.13 -4.77
CA GLU A 57 -0.14 -14.24 -3.85
C GLU A 57 0.76 -13.03 -3.54
N VAL A 58 0.19 -11.83 -3.64
CA VAL A 58 0.87 -10.58 -3.29
C VAL A 58 0.03 -9.86 -2.26
N LEU A 59 0.57 -9.72 -1.05
CA LEU A 59 -0.03 -9.00 0.05
C LEU A 59 0.72 -7.68 0.27
N ASN A 60 0.02 -6.56 0.20
CA ASN A 60 0.58 -5.26 0.58
C ASN A 60 -0.42 -4.55 1.50
N ARG A 61 0.04 -4.13 2.67
CA ARG A 61 -0.73 -3.31 3.62
C ARG A 61 0.20 -2.34 4.33
N LEU A 62 -0.25 -1.11 4.55
CA LEU A 62 0.41 -0.15 5.42
C LEU A 62 -0.30 -0.11 6.78
N PHE A 63 0.48 -0.19 7.84
CA PHE A 63 -0.01 -0.07 9.21
C PHE A 63 0.40 1.28 9.78
N PHE A 64 -0.57 2.01 10.32
CA PHE A 64 -0.36 3.31 10.95
C PHE A 64 -0.51 3.19 12.46
N ASP A 65 0.32 3.90 13.21
CA ASP A 65 0.13 4.00 14.65
C ASP A 65 -1.15 4.79 14.97
N VAL A 66 -1.93 4.33 15.95
CA VAL A 66 -3.16 4.99 16.44
C VAL A 66 -2.96 6.47 16.80
N SER A 67 -1.76 6.86 17.23
CA SER A 67 -1.47 8.23 17.63
C SER A 67 -1.03 9.13 16.47
N THR A 68 -0.93 8.60 15.25
CA THR A 68 -0.52 9.37 14.09
C THR A 68 -1.67 10.22 13.60
N ASN A 69 -1.45 11.54 13.49
CA ASN A 69 -2.43 12.46 12.93
C ASN A 69 -2.36 12.46 11.39
N VAL A 70 -2.84 11.38 10.78
CA VAL A 70 -2.94 11.23 9.32
C VAL A 70 -4.41 11.27 8.94
N ASP A 71 -4.73 11.92 7.82
CA ASP A 71 -6.06 11.84 7.21
C ASP A 71 -6.28 10.44 6.58
N LEU A 72 -6.57 9.48 7.46
CA LEU A 72 -6.86 8.11 7.08
C LEU A 72 -8.15 8.00 6.25
N VAL A 73 -9.07 8.96 6.36
CA VAL A 73 -10.31 8.95 5.58
C VAL A 73 -10.00 9.20 4.12
N HIS A 74 -9.20 10.23 3.85
CA HIS A 74 -8.74 10.52 2.49
C HIS A 74 -7.92 9.36 1.92
N LEU A 75 -6.95 8.84 2.68
CA LEU A 75 -6.11 7.73 2.19
C LEU A 75 -6.90 6.44 1.96
N LYS A 76 -7.83 6.06 2.84
CA LYS A 76 -8.67 4.86 2.67
C LYS A 76 -9.56 4.94 1.43
N SER A 77 -9.95 6.15 1.01
CA SER A 77 -10.70 6.35 -0.22
C SER A 77 -9.86 6.09 -1.48
N MET A 78 -8.53 6.25 -1.39
CA MET A 78 -7.61 6.03 -2.51
C MET A 78 -7.06 4.60 -2.59
N VAL A 79 -6.90 3.94 -1.44
CA VAL A 79 -6.22 2.63 -1.34
C VAL A 79 -7.00 1.65 -0.46
N SER A 80 -8.29 1.48 -0.79
CA SER A 80 -9.21 0.68 0.01
C SER A 80 -8.72 -0.77 0.21
N GLY A 81 -8.63 -1.19 1.46
CA GLY A 81 -8.21 -2.54 1.89
C GLY A 81 -6.72 -2.68 2.26
N ASP A 82 -5.90 -1.70 1.90
CA ASP A 82 -4.44 -1.78 2.02
C ASP A 82 -3.90 -0.86 3.14
N LEU A 83 -4.79 -0.32 3.99
CA LEU A 83 -4.46 0.50 5.15
C LEU A 83 -5.12 -0.03 6.42
N GLU A 84 -4.35 -0.13 7.48
CA GLU A 84 -4.82 -0.52 8.80
C GLU A 84 -4.18 0.33 9.90
N VAL A 85 -4.83 0.40 11.05
CA VAL A 85 -4.32 1.10 12.22
C VAL A 85 -3.98 0.06 13.28
N ALA A 86 -2.81 0.19 13.90
CA ALA A 86 -2.34 -0.65 14.99
C ALA A 86 -1.78 0.23 16.12
N ASP A 87 -1.75 -0.27 17.35
CA ASP A 87 -1.23 0.47 18.50
C ASP A 87 0.20 0.05 18.80
N PHE A 88 1.15 0.65 18.09
CA PHE A 88 2.56 0.32 18.22
C PHE A 88 3.17 0.90 19.50
N LYS A 89 2.51 1.86 20.15
CA LYS A 89 3.01 2.50 21.38
C LYS A 89 2.61 1.74 22.63
N LEU A 90 1.33 1.37 22.76
CA LEU A 90 0.82 0.70 23.95
C LEU A 90 0.82 -0.82 23.80
N GLN A 91 0.76 -1.34 22.57
CA GLN A 91 0.66 -2.78 22.30
C GLN A 91 1.56 -3.24 21.14
N PRO A 92 2.89 -3.03 21.24
CA PRO A 92 3.82 -3.36 20.15
C PRO A 92 3.86 -4.86 19.82
N GLU A 93 3.84 -5.73 20.83
CA GLU A 93 3.86 -7.20 20.64
C GLU A 93 2.58 -7.68 19.97
N ALA A 94 1.41 -7.29 20.49
CA ALA A 94 0.13 -7.65 19.88
C ALA A 94 -0.03 -7.11 18.44
N SER A 95 0.47 -5.91 18.17
CA SER A 95 0.50 -5.34 16.82
C SER A 95 1.40 -6.15 15.88
N THR A 96 2.53 -6.64 16.38
CA THR A 96 3.45 -7.50 15.61
C THR A 96 2.81 -8.86 15.32
N ASP A 97 2.22 -9.50 16.33
CA ASP A 97 1.51 -10.78 16.18
C ASP A 97 0.35 -10.67 15.19
N HIS A 98 -0.38 -9.54 15.23
CA HIS A 98 -1.45 -9.26 14.28
C HIS A 98 -0.94 -9.15 12.83
N ILE A 99 0.14 -8.40 12.60
CA ILE A 99 0.76 -8.27 11.27
C ILE A 99 1.21 -9.63 10.76
N ASN A 100 1.89 -10.41 11.61
CA ASN A 100 2.36 -11.74 11.25
C ASN A 100 1.20 -12.69 10.91
N SER A 101 0.19 -12.72 11.77
CA SER A 101 -1.02 -13.54 11.54
C SER A 101 -1.72 -13.16 10.25
N TRP A 102 -1.76 -11.86 9.91
CA TRP A 102 -2.33 -11.39 8.64
C TRP A 102 -1.52 -11.88 7.44
N VAL A 103 -0.18 -11.77 7.48
CA VAL A 103 0.69 -12.28 6.41
C VAL A 103 0.55 -13.79 6.25
N GLU A 104 0.55 -14.53 7.36
CA GLU A 104 0.37 -15.99 7.36
C GLU A 104 -0.98 -16.41 6.79
N SER A 105 -2.05 -15.68 7.10
CA SER A 105 -3.39 -15.99 6.60
C SER A 105 -3.57 -15.80 5.09
N GLY A 106 -2.69 -15.01 4.46
CA GLY A 106 -2.70 -14.78 3.02
C GLY A 106 -1.57 -15.49 2.28
N THR A 107 -0.87 -16.43 2.93
CA THR A 107 0.14 -17.31 2.30
C THR A 107 -0.40 -18.74 2.23
#